data_AF-A0A1Z9FB50-F1
#
_entry.id   AF-A0A1Z9FB50-F1
#
_cell.length_a   1.000
_cell.length_b   1.000
_cell.length_c   1.000
_cell.angle_alpha   90.00
_cell.angle_beta   90.00
_cell.angle_gamma   90.00
#
_symmetry.space_group_name_H-M   'P 1'
#
loop_
_entity.id
_entity.type
_entity.pdbx_description
1 polymer ?
#
loop_
_entity_poly.entity_id
_entity_poly.type
_entity_poly.pdbx_seq_one_letter_code
_entity_poly.pdbx_strand_id
1 'polypeptide(L)'
;MAQKNINIGSSANKGDGDPLRTAFSKAEDNFTDLYARIVVVEGQVGIANQGGATIQQSIIGDVIGSDSTVIVNHATSTVTAQNIVGNLKGSVVADDSTVIIDGVSGTIPYSVLSGTPTIPTNNNTLTNGAGYITAETITLTTLKTEVAAATDFADFKTRIAAL
;
A
#
# COMPACT_ATOMS: atom_id res chain seq x y z
N MET A 1 -18.03 36.60 14.37
CA MET A 1 -18.22 37.56 15.49
C MET A 1 -19.28 37.00 16.43
N ALA A 2 -19.52 37.58 17.62
CA ALA A 2 -20.67 37.19 18.44
C ALA A 2 -21.98 37.69 17.79
N GLN A 3 -23.06 36.93 17.92
CA GLN A 3 -24.38 37.31 17.44
C GLN A 3 -24.84 38.62 18.09
N LYS A 4 -25.33 39.57 17.29
CA LYS A 4 -25.91 40.84 17.77
C LYS A 4 -27.43 40.71 17.87
N ASN A 5 -27.97 40.75 19.07
CA ASN A 5 -29.41 40.65 19.29
C ASN A 5 -30.08 42.03 19.23
N ILE A 6 -31.24 42.09 18.58
CA ILE A 6 -32.10 43.28 18.56
C ILE A 6 -32.84 43.35 19.89
N ASN A 7 -32.71 44.47 20.60
CA ASN A 7 -33.52 44.77 21.77
C ASN A 7 -34.89 45.31 21.30
N ILE A 8 -35.94 44.52 21.49
CA ILE A 8 -37.31 44.89 21.11
C ILE A 8 -38.02 45.79 22.14
N GLY A 9 -37.33 46.16 23.23
CA GLY A 9 -37.89 46.93 24.34
C GLY A 9 -38.66 46.05 25.33
N SER A 10 -39.03 46.63 26.49
CA SER A 10 -39.74 45.89 27.54
C SER A 10 -41.20 45.60 27.20
N SER A 11 -41.82 46.44 26.35
CA SER A 11 -43.16 46.25 25.81
C SER A 11 -43.39 47.16 24.60
N ALA A 12 -44.45 46.93 23.85
CA ALA A 12 -44.78 47.71 22.66
C ALA A 12 -44.81 49.22 22.97
N ASN A 13 -44.19 50.02 22.09
CA ASN A 13 -44.20 51.48 22.11
C ASN A 13 -43.56 52.15 23.34
N LYS A 14 -42.77 51.44 24.14
CA LYS A 14 -42.08 52.02 25.31
C LYS A 14 -40.85 52.89 24.98
N GLY A 15 -40.33 52.78 23.76
CA GLY A 15 -39.18 53.57 23.32
C GLY A 15 -37.84 53.18 23.99
N ASP A 16 -37.82 52.05 24.71
CA ASP A 16 -36.64 51.48 25.39
C ASP A 16 -35.97 50.35 24.56
N GLY A 17 -36.45 50.11 23.35
CA GLY A 17 -35.83 49.23 22.36
C GLY A 17 -34.76 49.92 21.52
N ASP A 18 -34.10 49.14 20.67
CA ASP A 18 -33.16 49.69 19.69
C ASP A 18 -33.90 50.58 18.67
N PRO A 19 -33.34 51.74 18.30
CA PRO A 19 -33.80 52.47 17.12
C PRO A 19 -33.71 51.58 15.87
N LEU A 20 -34.63 51.73 14.93
CA LEU A 20 -34.66 50.93 13.69
C LEU A 20 -33.31 50.89 12.98
N ARG A 21 -32.57 52.00 12.95
CA ARG A 21 -31.21 52.05 12.36
C ARG A 21 -30.25 51.09 13.09
N THR A 22 -30.23 51.12 14.42
CA THR A 22 -29.39 50.22 15.23
C THR A 22 -29.81 48.76 15.04
N ALA A 23 -31.11 48.47 15.02
CA ALA A 23 -31.63 47.14 14.79
C ALA A 23 -31.22 46.59 13.41
N PHE A 24 -31.35 47.40 12.36
CA PHE A 24 -30.93 47.01 11.01
C PHE A 24 -29.42 46.89 10.89
N SER A 25 -28.62 47.78 11.50
CA SER A 25 -27.17 47.61 11.53
C SER A 25 -26.76 46.31 12.21
N LYS A 26 -27.40 45.95 13.33
CA LYS A 26 -27.17 44.64 13.99
C LYS A 26 -27.52 43.46 13.08
N ALA A 27 -28.62 43.55 12.32
CA ALA A 27 -29.00 42.52 11.37
C ALA A 27 -28.00 42.38 10.24
N GLU A 28 -27.59 43.49 9.61
CA GLU A 28 -26.58 43.52 8.53
C GLU A 28 -25.24 42.95 9.00
N ASP A 29 -24.79 43.32 10.20
CA ASP A 29 -23.55 42.77 10.78
C ASP A 29 -23.63 41.25 10.97
N ASN A 30 -24.78 40.73 11.42
CA ASN A 30 -24.99 39.29 11.57
C ASN A 30 -24.99 38.56 10.23
N PHE A 31 -25.66 39.11 9.21
CA PHE A 31 -25.68 38.50 7.87
C PHE A 31 -24.31 38.54 7.21
N THR A 32 -23.56 39.62 7.39
CA THR A 32 -22.17 39.74 6.89
C THR A 32 -21.28 38.65 7.49
N ASP A 33 -21.36 38.41 8.80
CA ASP A 33 -20.62 37.33 9.46
C ASP A 33 -21.09 35.94 9.00
N LEU A 34 -22.40 35.75 8.83
CA LEU A 34 -22.97 34.51 8.34
C LEU A 34 -22.48 34.19 6.92
N TYR A 35 -22.55 35.15 5.98
CA TYR A 35 -22.07 34.96 4.62
C TYR A 35 -20.57 34.64 4.58
N ALA A 36 -19.76 35.35 5.37
CA ALA A 36 -18.34 35.04 5.48
C ALA A 36 -18.10 33.61 5.99
N ARG A 37 -18.85 33.15 6.98
CA ARG A 37 -18.74 31.78 7.52
C ARG A 37 -19.24 30.71 6.54
N ILE A 38 -20.34 30.96 5.83
CA ILE A 38 -20.90 30.04 4.83
C ILE A 38 -19.90 29.83 3.70
N VAL A 39 -19.30 30.90 3.18
CA VAL A 39 -18.26 30.80 2.12
C VAL A 39 -17.10 29.92 2.57
N VAL A 40 -16.67 30.04 3.83
CA VAL A 40 -15.63 29.18 4.41
C VAL A 40 -16.10 27.73 4.51
N VAL A 41 -17.31 27.48 5.01
CA VAL A 41 -17.88 26.13 5.15
C VAL A 41 -18.08 25.46 3.80
N GLU A 42 -18.64 26.17 2.81
CA GLU A 42 -18.84 25.65 1.45
C GLU A 42 -17.51 25.31 0.77
N GLY A 43 -16.48 26.13 0.99
CA GLY A 43 -15.12 25.83 0.54
C GLY A 43 -14.50 24.62 1.25
N GLN A 44 -14.80 24.42 2.54
CA GLN A 44 -14.29 23.31 3.35
C GLN A 44 -15.02 21.98 3.10
N VAL A 45 -16.34 22.01 2.88
CA VAL A 45 -17.19 20.83 2.67
C VAL A 45 -17.28 20.47 1.17
N GLY A 46 -16.82 21.34 0.28
CA GLY A 46 -16.67 21.03 -1.15
C GLY A 46 -17.96 20.91 -1.94
N ILE A 47 -19.10 21.31 -1.35
CA ILE A 47 -20.45 21.15 -1.91
C ILE A 47 -20.62 21.91 -3.24
N ALA A 48 -19.85 22.98 -3.46
CA ALA A 48 -19.91 23.79 -4.68
C ALA A 48 -18.87 23.39 -5.76
N ASN A 49 -17.93 22.48 -5.48
CA ASN A 49 -16.87 22.11 -6.42
C ASN A 49 -17.12 20.72 -7.00
N GLN A 50 -17.84 20.66 -8.11
CA GLN A 50 -18.15 19.43 -8.86
C GLN A 50 -16.90 18.68 -9.36
N GLY A 51 -15.72 19.32 -9.33
CA GLY A 51 -14.41 18.71 -9.62
C GLY A 51 -13.71 18.09 -8.41
N GLY A 52 -14.36 18.06 -7.24
CA GLY A 52 -13.79 17.62 -5.98
C GLY A 52 -13.03 18.75 -5.29
N ALA A 53 -13.44 19.13 -4.08
CA ALA A 53 -12.58 19.92 -3.22
C ALA A 53 -11.39 19.05 -2.78
N THR A 54 -10.17 19.58 -2.93
CA THR A 54 -9.00 18.97 -2.29
C THR A 54 -9.19 19.07 -0.78
N ILE A 55 -9.27 17.94 -0.08
CA ILE A 55 -9.32 17.94 1.38
C ILE A 55 -7.90 18.20 1.88
N GLN A 56 -7.57 19.47 2.13
CA GLN A 56 -6.24 19.91 2.56
C GLN A 56 -6.01 19.75 4.08
N GLN A 57 -7.07 19.46 4.85
CA GLN A 57 -6.99 19.19 6.28
C GLN A 57 -7.32 17.71 6.58
N SER A 58 -7.00 17.24 7.79
CA SER A 58 -7.42 15.90 8.23
C SER A 58 -8.95 15.78 8.27
N ILE A 59 -9.45 14.60 7.89
CA ILE A 59 -10.87 14.25 8.01
C ILE A 59 -11.05 13.55 9.36
N ILE A 60 -11.98 14.03 10.18
CA ILE A 60 -12.46 13.32 11.36
C ILE A 60 -13.83 12.76 10.99
N GLY A 61 -13.85 11.52 10.52
CA GLY A 61 -15.05 10.85 10.03
C GLY A 61 -14.76 9.90 8.88
N ASP A 62 -15.83 9.39 8.27
CA ASP A 62 -15.74 8.49 7.13
C ASP A 62 -15.51 9.26 5.82
N VAL A 63 -14.84 8.63 4.87
CA VAL A 63 -14.78 9.10 3.47
C VAL A 63 -15.73 8.24 2.66
N ILE A 64 -16.71 8.87 2.01
CA ILE A 64 -17.75 8.20 1.24
C ILE A 64 -17.53 8.47 -0.25
N GLY A 65 -17.55 7.43 -1.08
CA GLY A 65 -17.46 7.53 -2.53
C GLY A 65 -18.74 8.10 -3.16
N SER A 66 -18.67 8.51 -4.42
CA SER A 66 -19.85 8.97 -5.17
C SER A 66 -20.91 7.88 -5.36
N ASP A 67 -20.51 6.62 -5.27
CA ASP A 67 -21.39 5.45 -5.28
C ASP A 67 -21.99 5.13 -3.89
N SER A 68 -21.77 6.02 -2.91
CA SER A 68 -22.22 5.88 -1.51
C SER A 68 -21.55 4.75 -0.73
N THR A 69 -20.48 4.15 -1.25
CA THR A 69 -19.67 3.19 -0.49
C THR A 69 -18.71 3.91 0.47
N VAL A 70 -18.39 3.30 1.61
CA VAL A 70 -17.41 3.85 2.55
C VAL A 70 -16.01 3.45 2.08
N ILE A 71 -15.18 4.42 1.72
CA ILE A 71 -13.79 4.22 1.31
C ILE A 71 -12.88 4.15 2.53
N VAL A 72 -13.01 5.09 3.47
CA VAL A 72 -12.28 5.10 4.74
C VAL A 72 -13.30 5.10 5.85
N ASN A 73 -13.19 4.14 6.77
CA ASN A 73 -14.07 4.01 7.92
C ASN A 73 -13.31 4.41 9.18
N HIS A 74 -13.70 5.53 9.79
CA HIS A 74 -13.07 6.07 11.00
C HIS A 74 -13.25 5.13 12.20
N ALA A 75 -14.43 4.52 12.35
CA ALA A 75 -14.75 3.70 13.51
C ALA A 75 -13.90 2.40 13.56
N THR A 76 -13.53 1.86 12.40
CA THR A 76 -12.74 0.64 12.28
C THR A 76 -11.29 0.89 11.87
N SER A 77 -10.93 2.14 11.53
CA SER A 77 -9.59 2.50 11.01
C SER A 77 -9.20 1.69 9.77
N THR A 78 -10.17 1.40 8.89
CA THR A 78 -9.95 0.60 7.67
C THR A 78 -10.12 1.42 6.40
N VAL A 79 -9.49 0.92 5.33
CA VAL A 79 -9.72 1.38 3.96
C VAL A 79 -10.37 0.24 3.18
N THR A 80 -11.56 0.47 2.63
CA THR A 80 -12.27 -0.49 1.78
C THR A 80 -12.24 0.02 0.34
N ALA A 81 -11.49 -0.67 -0.52
CA ALA A 81 -11.37 -0.32 -1.93
C ALA A 81 -11.28 -1.58 -2.79
N GLN A 82 -11.97 -1.59 -3.93
CA GLN A 82 -11.89 -2.70 -4.88
C GLN A 82 -10.49 -2.78 -5.52
N ASN A 83 -9.91 -1.62 -5.87
CA ASN A 83 -8.57 -1.48 -6.40
C ASN A 83 -7.80 -0.40 -5.64
N ILE A 84 -6.54 -0.69 -5.31
CA ILE A 84 -5.58 0.29 -4.78
C ILE A 84 -4.45 0.40 -5.81
N VAL A 85 -4.23 1.61 -6.33
CA VAL A 85 -3.13 1.89 -7.27
C VAL A 85 -2.13 2.80 -6.58
N GLY A 86 -0.91 2.32 -6.38
CA GLY A 86 0.16 3.07 -5.74
C GLY A 86 1.16 2.17 -5.04
N ASN A 87 2.16 2.80 -4.41
CA ASN A 87 3.12 2.10 -3.58
C ASN A 87 2.56 1.98 -2.16
N LEU A 88 2.75 0.82 -1.53
CA LEU A 88 2.51 0.63 -0.10
C LEU A 88 3.85 0.73 0.65
N LYS A 89 3.87 1.50 1.75
CA LYS A 89 5.00 1.55 2.68
C LYS A 89 4.61 0.89 4.00
N GLY A 90 5.29 -0.20 4.34
CA GLY A 90 4.96 -1.04 5.49
C GLY A 90 4.67 -2.48 5.06
N SER A 91 4.34 -3.33 6.02
CA SER A 91 4.11 -4.76 5.79
C SER A 91 2.66 -5.06 5.44
N VAL A 92 2.45 -6.07 4.60
CA VAL A 92 1.14 -6.68 4.34
C VAL A 92 1.03 -7.93 5.21
N VAL A 93 -0.03 -8.00 6.01
CA VAL A 93 -0.31 -9.14 6.89
C VAL A 93 -1.61 -9.81 6.47
N ALA A 94 -1.66 -11.14 6.59
CA ALA A 94 -2.87 -11.92 6.42
C ALA A 94 -3.78 -11.82 7.64
N ASP A 95 -5.02 -12.31 7.53
CA ASP A 95 -5.99 -12.35 8.62
C ASP A 95 -5.51 -13.16 9.84
N ASP A 96 -4.66 -14.17 9.60
CA ASP A 96 -4.02 -14.97 10.65
C ASP A 96 -2.76 -14.31 11.25
N SER A 97 -2.51 -13.04 10.92
CA SER A 97 -1.35 -12.23 11.30
C SER A 97 0.00 -12.66 10.67
N THR A 98 0.01 -13.57 9.70
CA THR A 98 1.22 -13.91 8.93
C THR A 98 1.65 -12.73 8.06
N VAL A 99 2.94 -12.37 8.08
CA VAL A 99 3.48 -11.34 7.18
C VAL A 99 3.63 -11.91 5.77
N ILE A 100 2.83 -11.42 4.82
CA ILE A 100 2.91 -11.79 3.39
C ILE A 100 4.02 -11.02 2.68
N ILE A 101 4.10 -9.72 2.95
CA ILE A 101 5.15 -8.84 2.45
C ILE A 101 5.73 -8.13 3.66
N ASP A 102 7.02 -8.31 3.92
CA ASP A 102 7.71 -7.57 4.96
C ASP A 102 8.26 -6.27 4.36
N GLY A 103 7.49 -5.20 4.46
CA GLY A 103 7.93 -3.89 4.00
C GLY A 103 8.92 -3.20 4.93
N VAL A 104 9.11 -3.70 6.16
CA VAL A 104 10.16 -3.19 7.07
C VAL A 104 11.52 -3.71 6.63
N SER A 105 11.60 -5.01 6.33
CA SER A 105 12.83 -5.64 5.83
C SER A 105 12.98 -5.58 4.31
N GLY A 106 11.93 -5.18 3.58
CA GLY A 106 11.92 -5.12 2.12
C GLY A 106 11.92 -6.48 1.42
N THR A 107 11.28 -7.50 2.00
CA THR A 107 11.29 -8.88 1.48
C THR A 107 9.89 -9.49 1.38
N ILE A 108 9.79 -10.60 0.66
CA ILE A 108 8.62 -11.50 0.66
C ILE A 108 9.09 -12.80 1.34
N PRO A 109 8.53 -13.18 2.51
CA PRO A 109 8.96 -14.39 3.21
C PRO A 109 8.74 -15.65 2.36
N TYR A 110 9.74 -16.52 2.32
CA TYR A 110 9.65 -17.77 1.54
C TYR A 110 8.51 -18.68 2.01
N SER A 111 8.22 -18.67 3.32
CA SER A 111 7.19 -19.50 3.95
C SER A 111 5.77 -19.16 3.51
N VAL A 112 5.52 -17.97 2.95
CA VAL A 112 4.18 -17.56 2.49
C VAL A 112 3.92 -17.86 1.03
N LEU A 113 4.91 -18.38 0.30
CA LEU A 113 4.75 -18.73 -1.11
C LEU A 113 4.06 -20.09 -1.24
N SER A 114 2.97 -20.16 -2.02
CA SER A 114 2.41 -21.43 -2.48
C SER A 114 3.25 -22.00 -3.62
N GLY A 115 3.45 -23.32 -3.67
CA GLY A 115 4.30 -23.93 -4.70
C GLY A 115 5.76 -23.47 -4.53
N THR A 116 6.23 -23.52 -3.29
CA THR A 116 7.58 -23.08 -2.90
C THR A 116 8.62 -23.62 -3.89
N PRO A 117 9.47 -22.75 -4.46
CA PRO A 117 10.52 -23.18 -5.38
C PRO A 117 11.41 -24.25 -4.76
N THR A 118 11.23 -25.50 -5.16
CA THR A 118 12.09 -26.58 -4.68
C THR A 118 13.37 -26.59 -5.51
N ILE A 119 14.50 -26.85 -4.85
CA ILE A 119 15.69 -27.26 -5.58
C ILE A 119 15.37 -28.63 -6.18
N PRO A 120 15.47 -28.83 -7.51
CA PRO A 120 15.21 -30.12 -8.10
C PRO A 120 16.10 -31.19 -7.48
N THR A 121 15.50 -32.27 -7.01
CA THR A 121 16.24 -33.42 -6.47
C THR A 121 17.08 -34.11 -7.56
N ASN A 122 16.65 -33.98 -8.82
CA ASN A 122 17.44 -34.36 -9.99
C ASN A 122 18.07 -33.11 -10.62
N ASN A 123 19.35 -32.91 -10.33
CA ASN A 123 20.18 -31.83 -10.86
C ASN A 123 20.33 -31.83 -12.39
N ASN A 124 20.05 -32.94 -13.09
CA ASN A 124 20.02 -32.98 -14.56
C ASN A 124 18.88 -32.15 -15.17
N THR A 125 17.91 -31.69 -14.37
CA THR A 125 16.83 -30.80 -14.82
C THR A 125 17.21 -29.33 -14.78
N LEU A 126 18.35 -28.98 -14.16
CA LEU A 126 18.87 -27.62 -14.18
C LEU A 126 19.63 -27.43 -15.49
N THR A 127 19.34 -26.36 -16.23
CA THR A 127 20.04 -26.00 -17.47
C THR A 127 21.52 -25.72 -17.25
N ASN A 128 21.93 -25.36 -16.02
CA ASN A 128 23.34 -25.28 -15.62
C ASN A 128 23.95 -26.62 -15.15
N GLY A 129 23.12 -27.65 -14.93
CA GLY A 129 23.53 -29.03 -14.67
C GLY A 129 23.93 -29.77 -15.94
N ALA A 130 23.45 -29.31 -17.11
CA ALA A 130 23.76 -29.88 -18.42
C ALA A 130 25.24 -29.76 -18.86
N GLY A 131 26.11 -29.17 -18.03
CA GLY A 131 27.55 -29.02 -18.28
C GLY A 131 28.46 -29.68 -17.24
N TYR A 132 27.92 -30.31 -16.20
CA TYR A 132 28.71 -31.07 -15.24
C TYR A 132 28.56 -32.56 -15.53
N ILE A 133 29.64 -33.19 -16.01
CA ILE A 133 29.78 -34.65 -15.93
C ILE A 133 29.81 -34.98 -14.43
N THR A 134 28.70 -35.48 -13.89
CA THR A 134 28.58 -35.75 -12.44
C THR A 134 29.39 -36.98 -12.01
N ALA A 135 29.81 -37.81 -12.96
CA ALA A 135 30.89 -38.77 -12.81
C ALA A 135 31.34 -39.30 -14.19
N GLU A 136 32.65 -39.29 -14.45
CA GLU A 136 33.29 -40.16 -15.43
C GLU A 136 33.92 -41.32 -14.64
N THR A 137 33.24 -42.46 -14.59
CA THR A 137 33.75 -43.64 -13.87
C THR A 137 34.50 -44.55 -14.83
N ILE A 138 35.83 -44.60 -14.69
CA ILE A 138 36.63 -45.67 -15.30
C ILE A 138 36.38 -46.96 -14.50
N THR A 139 35.85 -48.00 -15.15
CA THR A 139 35.64 -49.28 -14.46
C THR A 139 36.98 -49.92 -14.10
N LEU A 140 37.02 -50.68 -13.00
CA LEU A 140 38.24 -51.43 -12.63
C LEU A 140 38.67 -52.41 -13.73
N THR A 141 37.71 -52.96 -14.49
CA THR A 141 37.99 -53.83 -15.63
C THR A 141 38.72 -53.06 -16.73
N THR A 142 38.23 -51.87 -17.10
CA THR A 142 38.89 -51.00 -18.09
C THR A 142 40.31 -50.65 -17.63
N LEU A 143 40.47 -50.24 -16.36
CA LEU A 143 41.78 -49.91 -15.80
C LEU A 143 42.74 -51.10 -15.84
N LYS A 144 42.26 -52.32 -15.52
CA LYS A 144 43.07 -53.53 -15.61
C LYS A 144 43.48 -53.84 -17.05
N THR A 145 42.59 -53.66 -18.02
CA THR A 145 42.91 -53.83 -19.44
C THR A 145 43.97 -52.85 -19.90
N GLU A 146 43.84 -51.55 -19.56
CA GLU A 146 44.84 -50.55 -19.94
C GLU A 146 46.20 -50.79 -19.29
N VAL A 147 46.23 -51.17 -18.01
CA VAL A 147 47.50 -51.48 -17.31
C VAL A 147 48.15 -52.74 -17.89
N ALA A 148 47.37 -53.78 -18.21
CA ALA A 148 47.90 -55.02 -18.79
C ALA A 148 48.42 -54.85 -20.22
N ALA A 149 47.83 -53.92 -20.99
CA ALA A 149 48.25 -53.62 -22.35
C ALA A 149 49.40 -52.62 -22.43
N ALA A 150 49.69 -51.88 -21.35
CA ALA A 150 50.73 -50.88 -21.32
C ALA A 150 52.13 -51.50 -21.24
N THR A 151 53.03 -51.12 -22.13
CA THR A 151 54.42 -51.62 -22.13
C THR A 151 55.33 -50.89 -21.14
N ASP A 152 55.00 -49.64 -20.81
CA ASP A 152 55.66 -48.81 -19.81
C ASP A 152 54.71 -47.72 -19.26
N PHE A 153 55.22 -46.85 -18.39
CA PHE A 153 54.43 -45.79 -17.76
C PHE A 153 54.05 -44.65 -18.73
N ALA A 154 54.84 -44.40 -19.77
CA ALA A 154 54.54 -43.38 -20.77
C ALA A 154 53.40 -43.84 -21.69
N ASP A 155 53.41 -45.12 -22.07
CA ASP A 155 52.32 -45.77 -22.79
C ASP A 155 51.04 -45.79 -21.95
N PHE A 156 51.10 -46.20 -20.67
CA PHE A 156 49.94 -46.15 -19.77
C PHE A 156 49.30 -44.76 -19.69
N LYS A 157 50.10 -43.69 -19.57
CA LYS A 157 49.59 -42.31 -19.58
C LYS A 157 48.88 -41.94 -20.88
N THR A 158 49.42 -42.39 -22.00
CA THR A 158 48.83 -42.12 -23.32
C THR A 158 47.51 -42.85 -23.47
N ARG A 159 47.45 -44.10 -23.02
CA ARG A 159 46.26 -44.95 -23.08
C ARG A 159 45.15 -44.47 -22.15
N ILE A 160 45.47 -44.12 -20.90
CA ILE A 160 44.47 -43.63 -19.93
C ILE A 160 43.92 -42.25 -20.32
N ALA A 161 44.71 -41.41 -20.99
CA ALA A 161 44.28 -40.11 -21.48
C ALA A 161 43.39 -40.19 -22.75
N ALA A 162 43.29 -41.38 -23.35
CA ALA A 162 42.49 -41.64 -24.55
C ALA A 162 41.18 -42.39 -24.25
N LEU A 163 40.92 -42.73 -22.98
CA LEU A 163 39.62 -43.21 -22.49
C LEU A 163 38.65 -42.04 -22.32
#